data_AF-X1BQ42-F1
#
_entry.id   AF-X1BQ42-F1
#
_cell.length_a   1.000
_cell.length_b   1.000
_cell.length_c   1.000
_cell.angle_alpha   90.00
_cell.angle_beta   90.00
_cell.angle_gamma   90.00
#
_symmetry.space_group_name_H-M   'P 1'
#
loop_
_entity.id
_entity.type
_entity.pdbx_description
1 polymer ?
#
loop_
_entity_poly.entity_id
_entity_poly.type
_entity_poly.pdbx_seq_one_letter_code
_entity_poly.pdbx_strand_id
1 'polypeptide(L)'
;MDEKNPLINKLFEVIEKYGGVEEINKKAKEESQLDNLLDKLKHKKLDYIQDIEWLIKQREKNAFISIPDYRKKILGDKLSEITFDKDFAVTLELSACQYFPFFIDIVKAAIEDQNLMPSRIIRVRKMKEQEEDGDLLAMAAAMQIIGATYVETLDTKGTAPGPDGLPINVHLGGPETITGYFGGMG
;
A
#
# COMPACT_ATOMS: atom_id res chain seq x y z
N MET A 1 27.53 -5.26 -18.00
CA MET A 1 27.18 -6.61 -17.51
C MET A 1 28.22 -7.04 -16.52
N ASP A 2 27.82 -7.63 -15.40
CA ASP A 2 28.71 -8.12 -14.35
C ASP A 2 29.10 -9.57 -14.64
N GLU A 3 30.37 -9.81 -15.01
CA GLU A 3 30.88 -11.16 -15.29
C GLU A 3 30.83 -12.09 -14.07
N LYS A 4 30.78 -11.54 -12.85
CA LYS A 4 30.74 -12.33 -11.61
C LYS A 4 29.32 -12.77 -11.23
N ASN A 5 28.29 -12.17 -11.83
CA ASN A 5 26.90 -12.50 -11.50
C ASN A 5 26.01 -12.58 -12.75
N PRO A 6 26.04 -13.70 -13.48
CA PRO A 6 25.22 -13.90 -14.67
C PRO A 6 23.70 -13.88 -14.39
N LEU A 7 23.27 -14.13 -13.15
CA LEU A 7 21.85 -14.05 -12.78
C LEU A 7 21.35 -12.61 -12.74
N ILE A 8 22.16 -11.68 -12.20
CA ILE A 8 21.83 -10.25 -12.21
C ILE A 8 21.73 -9.73 -13.65
N ASN A 9 22.62 -10.16 -14.55
CA ASN A 9 22.53 -9.76 -15.96
C ASN A 9 21.22 -10.20 -16.61
N LYS A 10 20.78 -11.45 -16.37
CA LYS A 10 19.49 -11.94 -16.86
C LYS A 10 18.30 -11.18 -16.28
N LEU A 11 18.37 -10.77 -15.01
CA LEU A 11 17.34 -9.91 -14.42
C LEU A 11 17.28 -8.56 -15.14
N PHE A 12 18.43 -7.93 -15.41
CA PHE A 12 18.47 -6.69 -16.19
C PHE A 12 17.91 -6.87 -17.59
N GLU A 13 18.22 -7.98 -18.29
CA GLU A 13 17.62 -8.27 -19.61
C GLU A 13 16.08 -8.33 -19.56
N VAL A 14 15.49 -8.79 -18.45
CA VAL A 14 14.03 -8.75 -18.25
C VAL A 14 13.56 -7.32 -18.03
N ILE A 15 14.25 -6.56 -17.18
CA ILE A 15 13.90 -5.16 -16.88
C ILE A 15 13.98 -4.28 -18.14
N GLU A 16 14.99 -4.48 -18.98
CA GLU A 16 15.18 -3.74 -20.24
C GLU A 16 14.02 -3.92 -21.22
N LYS A 17 13.34 -5.08 -21.22
CA LYS A 17 12.13 -5.29 -22.03
C LYS A 17 10.98 -4.35 -21.66
N TYR A 18 11.00 -3.80 -20.45
CA TYR A 18 9.99 -2.85 -19.95
C TYR A 18 10.49 -1.40 -19.93
N GLY A 19 11.65 -1.11 -20.54
CA GLY A 19 12.21 0.23 -20.67
C GLY A 19 13.42 0.53 -19.77
N GLY A 20 13.87 -0.44 -18.97
CA GLY A 20 15.03 -0.25 -18.09
C GLY A 20 14.67 0.43 -16.76
N VAL A 21 15.63 0.45 -15.84
CA VAL A 21 15.42 0.96 -14.47
C VAL A 21 15.04 2.45 -14.46
N GLU A 22 15.71 3.26 -15.27
CA GLU A 22 15.49 4.71 -15.30
C GLU A 22 14.08 5.06 -15.78
N GLU A 23 13.64 4.46 -16.89
CA GLU A 23 12.30 4.73 -17.45
C GLU A 23 11.19 4.22 -16.54
N ILE A 24 11.36 3.05 -15.92
CA ILE A 24 10.39 2.52 -14.95
C ILE A 24 10.24 3.48 -13.77
N ASN A 25 11.35 3.95 -13.21
CA ASN A 25 11.31 4.89 -12.08
C ASN A 25 10.75 6.26 -12.48
N LYS A 26 11.06 6.73 -13.69
CA LYS A 26 10.49 7.96 -14.23
C LYS A 26 8.98 7.86 -14.36
N LYS A 27 8.48 6.80 -15.01
CA LYS A 27 7.04 6.52 -15.13
C LYS A 27 6.40 6.39 -13.75
N ALA A 28 7.01 5.66 -12.82
CA ALA A 28 6.49 5.54 -11.46
C ALA A 28 6.34 6.91 -10.79
N LYS A 29 7.35 7.79 -10.92
CA LYS A 29 7.31 9.14 -10.35
C LYS A 29 6.21 9.99 -10.98
N GLU A 30 6.13 10.04 -12.31
CA GLU A 30 5.11 10.79 -13.05
C GLU A 30 3.71 10.28 -12.71
N GLU A 31 3.51 8.97 -12.75
CA GLU A 31 2.20 8.36 -12.51
C GLU A 31 1.74 8.42 -11.04
N SER A 32 2.70 8.54 -10.12
CA SER A 32 2.40 8.74 -8.71
C SER A 32 2.04 10.19 -8.37
N GLN A 33 2.16 11.15 -9.29
CA GLN A 33 1.77 12.53 -8.98
C GLN A 33 0.27 12.58 -8.64
N LEU A 34 -0.06 13.26 -7.53
CA LEU A 34 -1.44 13.31 -7.04
C LEU A 34 -2.42 13.73 -8.12
N ASP A 35 -2.12 14.79 -8.89
CA ASP A 35 -2.99 15.26 -9.97
C ASP A 35 -3.27 14.17 -11.02
N ASN A 36 -2.24 13.41 -11.41
CA ASN A 36 -2.38 12.31 -12.36
C ASN A 36 -3.23 11.16 -11.77
N LEU A 37 -3.05 10.85 -10.49
CA LEU A 37 -3.87 9.85 -9.79
C LEU A 37 -5.34 10.26 -9.76
N LEU A 38 -5.62 11.53 -9.45
CA LEU A 38 -6.97 12.08 -9.40
C LEU A 38 -7.63 12.11 -10.78
N ASP A 39 -6.90 12.52 -11.81
CA ASP A 39 -7.42 12.55 -13.17
C ASP A 39 -7.76 11.14 -13.68
N LYS A 40 -6.90 10.15 -13.43
CA LYS A 40 -7.21 8.75 -13.73
C LYS A 40 -8.40 8.24 -12.91
N LEU A 41 -8.49 8.60 -11.63
CA LEU A 41 -9.56 8.18 -10.76
C LEU A 41 -10.91 8.78 -11.18
N LYS A 42 -10.96 10.04 -11.66
CA LYS A 42 -12.19 10.66 -12.20
C LYS A 42 -12.79 9.85 -13.34
N HIS A 43 -11.95 9.31 -14.22
CA HIS A 43 -12.39 8.48 -15.33
C HIS A 43 -12.79 7.06 -14.92
N LYS A 44 -12.25 6.56 -13.80
CA LYS A 44 -12.44 5.17 -13.37
C LYS A 44 -13.56 4.99 -12.34
N LYS A 45 -13.61 5.86 -11.34
CA LYS A 45 -14.58 5.80 -10.24
C LYS A 45 -14.84 7.18 -9.66
N LEU A 46 -15.80 7.88 -10.25
CA LEU A 46 -16.15 9.25 -9.88
C LEU A 46 -16.59 9.38 -8.41
N ASP A 47 -17.27 8.38 -7.86
CA ASP A 47 -17.76 8.40 -6.47
C ASP A 47 -16.63 8.59 -5.45
N TYR A 48 -15.43 8.04 -5.72
CA TYR A 48 -14.29 8.14 -4.81
C TYR A 48 -13.64 9.53 -4.82
N ILE A 49 -13.84 10.31 -5.88
CA ILE A 49 -13.30 11.68 -5.96
C ILE A 49 -13.88 12.55 -4.85
N GLN A 50 -15.18 12.41 -4.55
CA GLN A 50 -15.83 13.21 -3.51
C GLN A 50 -15.22 12.95 -2.13
N ASP A 51 -14.95 11.70 -1.80
CA ASP A 51 -14.29 11.34 -0.54
C ASP A 51 -12.83 11.82 -0.49
N ILE A 52 -12.11 11.79 -1.62
CA ILE A 52 -10.75 12.33 -1.69
C ILE A 52 -10.73 13.85 -1.51
N GLU A 53 -11.60 14.59 -2.18
CA GLU A 53 -11.74 16.04 -2.01
C GLU A 53 -12.13 16.39 -0.56
N TRP A 54 -13.00 15.58 0.06
CA TRP A 54 -13.33 15.72 1.47
C TRP A 54 -12.10 15.50 2.37
N LEU A 55 -11.28 14.48 2.08
CA LEU A 55 -10.06 14.15 2.82
C LEU A 55 -9.01 15.26 2.73
N ILE A 56 -8.82 15.85 1.54
CA ILE A 56 -7.94 17.03 1.35
C ILE A 56 -8.39 18.16 2.27
N LYS A 57 -9.68 18.50 2.28
CA LYS A 57 -10.23 19.53 3.17
C LYS A 57 -10.02 19.21 4.65
N GLN A 58 -10.12 17.93 5.05
CA GLN A 58 -9.85 17.53 6.44
C GLN A 58 -8.40 17.75 6.84
N ARG A 59 -7.47 17.43 5.93
CA ARG A 59 -6.04 17.68 6.13
C ARG A 59 -5.76 19.17 6.25
N GLU A 60 -6.26 19.98 5.31
CA GLU A 60 -6.03 21.43 5.24
C GLU A 60 -6.54 22.17 6.48
N LYS A 61 -7.66 21.73 7.06
CA LYS A 61 -8.19 22.32 8.30
C LYS A 61 -7.55 21.77 9.58
N ASN A 62 -6.52 20.92 9.46
CA ASN A 62 -5.87 20.21 10.58
C ASN A 62 -6.88 19.44 11.46
N ALA A 63 -7.78 18.66 10.83
CA ALA A 63 -8.84 17.94 11.53
C ALA A 63 -8.34 16.76 12.39
N PHE A 64 -7.17 16.21 12.05
CA PHE A 64 -6.56 15.08 12.74
C PHE A 64 -5.94 15.53 14.05
N ILE A 65 -6.15 14.77 15.12
CA ILE A 65 -5.52 15.06 16.41
C ILE A 65 -4.00 14.92 16.33
N SER A 66 -3.27 15.85 16.96
CA SER A 66 -1.81 15.77 17.05
C SER A 66 -1.37 14.73 18.10
N ILE A 67 -0.16 14.18 17.99
CA ILE A 67 0.38 13.28 19.04
C ILE A 67 0.41 13.96 20.43
N PRO A 68 0.87 15.22 20.58
CA PRO A 68 0.77 15.93 21.86
C PRO A 68 -0.65 16.03 22.41
N ASP A 69 -1.62 16.41 21.58
CA ASP A 69 -3.01 16.57 22.00
C ASP A 69 -3.65 15.22 22.35
N TYR A 70 -3.33 14.17 21.60
CA TYR A 70 -3.78 12.81 21.90
C TYR A 70 -3.22 12.33 23.25
N ARG A 71 -1.93 12.56 23.51
CA ARG A 71 -1.32 12.23 24.81
C ARG A 71 -1.98 12.99 25.94
N LYS A 72 -2.26 14.28 25.76
CA LYS A 72 -2.98 15.10 26.75
C LYS A 72 -4.41 14.59 26.97
N LYS A 73 -5.11 14.21 25.91
CA LYS A 73 -6.47 13.62 25.99
C LYS A 73 -6.48 12.33 26.83
N ILE A 74 -5.49 11.46 26.66
CA ILE A 74 -5.44 10.15 27.35
C ILE A 74 -4.88 10.27 28.78
N LEU A 75 -3.83 11.06 28.99
CA LEU A 75 -3.08 11.09 30.24
C LEU A 75 -3.47 12.24 31.18
N GLY A 76 -4.13 13.28 30.65
CA GLY A 76 -4.51 14.46 31.42
C GLY A 76 -3.30 15.09 32.13
N ASP A 77 -3.45 15.35 33.42
CA ASP A 77 -2.44 16.01 34.25
C ASP A 77 -1.15 15.17 34.42
N LYS A 78 -1.25 13.83 34.30
CA LYS A 78 -0.09 12.93 34.41
C LYS A 78 0.90 13.07 33.26
N LEU A 79 0.55 13.80 32.20
CA LEU A 79 1.41 14.00 31.06
C LEU A 79 2.76 14.64 31.43
N SER A 80 2.77 15.56 32.40
CA SER A 80 3.98 16.26 32.85
C SER A 80 4.94 15.37 33.65
N GLU A 81 4.43 14.26 34.20
CA GLU A 81 5.19 13.29 35.00
C GLU A 81 5.80 12.18 34.13
N ILE A 82 5.39 12.06 32.87
CA ILE A 82 5.77 10.97 31.97
C ILE A 82 6.83 11.45 30.97
N THR A 83 7.99 10.81 31.02
CA THR A 83 9.00 10.92 29.96
C THR A 83 8.81 9.78 28.97
N PHE A 84 8.55 10.11 27.71
CA PHE A 84 8.40 9.11 26.64
C PHE A 84 9.76 8.73 26.08
N ASP A 85 10.14 7.47 26.29
CA ASP A 85 11.25 6.86 25.57
C ASP A 85 10.90 6.76 24.06
N LYS A 86 11.85 7.15 23.21
CA LYS A 86 11.71 7.13 21.75
C LYS A 86 12.64 6.11 21.09
N ASP A 87 13.50 5.43 21.85
CA ASP A 87 14.48 4.49 21.33
C ASP A 87 13.80 3.25 20.71
N PHE A 88 12.62 2.89 21.22
CA PHE A 88 11.79 1.79 20.72
C PHE A 88 10.38 2.25 20.33
N ALA A 89 10.27 3.42 19.70
CA ALA A 89 8.99 3.95 19.26
C ALA A 89 8.28 2.97 18.31
N VAL A 90 7.10 2.50 18.73
CA VAL A 90 6.26 1.61 17.91
C VAL A 90 5.52 2.41 16.84
N THR A 91 5.35 1.81 15.66
CA THR A 91 4.53 2.37 14.58
C THR A 91 3.13 1.81 14.67
N LEU A 92 2.13 2.69 14.67
CA LEU A 92 0.73 2.28 14.54
C LEU A 92 0.45 1.91 13.08
N GLU A 93 0.06 0.66 12.85
CA GLU A 93 -0.20 0.10 11.52
C GLU A 93 -1.65 -0.39 11.41
N LEU A 94 -2.28 -0.14 10.26
CA LEU A 94 -3.48 -0.86 9.86
C LEU A 94 -3.08 -2.11 9.06
N SER A 95 -3.05 -3.26 9.74
CA SER A 95 -2.49 -4.50 9.16
C SER A 95 -3.37 -5.13 8.07
N ALA A 96 -4.60 -4.67 7.88
CA ALA A 96 -5.47 -5.14 6.81
C ALA A 96 -6.49 -4.08 6.38
N CYS A 97 -6.27 -3.48 5.21
CA CYS A 97 -7.19 -2.55 4.57
C CYS A 97 -7.53 -3.05 3.16
N GLN A 98 -8.77 -3.50 2.94
CA GLN A 98 -9.17 -4.14 1.67
C GLN A 98 -9.80 -3.17 0.68
N TYR A 99 -10.51 -2.15 1.16
CA TYR A 99 -11.38 -1.31 0.34
C TYR A 99 -11.21 0.17 0.69
N PHE A 100 -11.19 1.04 -0.32
CA PHE A 100 -11.08 2.49 -0.11
C PHE A 100 -12.22 3.08 0.75
N PRO A 101 -13.50 2.70 0.57
CA PRO A 101 -14.58 3.19 1.44
C PRO A 101 -14.37 2.90 2.92
N PHE A 102 -13.89 1.71 3.27
CA PHE A 102 -13.61 1.35 4.66
C PHE A 102 -12.45 2.16 5.25
N PHE A 103 -11.46 2.51 4.43
CA PHE A 103 -10.42 3.45 4.84
C PHE A 103 -11.00 4.83 5.18
N ILE A 104 -11.93 5.33 4.37
CA ILE A 104 -12.60 6.60 4.63
C ILE A 104 -13.44 6.56 5.90
N ASP A 105 -14.13 5.46 6.18
CA ASP A 105 -14.88 5.29 7.43
C ASP A 105 -13.95 5.31 8.65
N ILE A 106 -12.78 4.66 8.56
CA ILE A 106 -11.75 4.73 9.61
C ILE A 106 -11.25 6.16 9.80
N VAL A 107 -11.01 6.91 8.71
CA VAL A 107 -10.58 8.31 8.80
C VAL A 107 -11.65 9.18 9.47
N LYS A 108 -12.93 9.02 9.07
CA LYS A 108 -14.06 9.73 9.68
C LYS A 108 -14.14 9.46 11.18
N ALA A 109 -14.10 8.18 11.58
CA ALA A 109 -14.08 7.78 12.98
C ALA A 109 -12.86 8.34 13.73
N ALA A 110 -11.66 8.30 13.13
CA ALA A 110 -10.45 8.83 13.77
C ALA A 110 -10.54 10.33 14.04
N ILE A 111 -11.13 11.10 13.13
CA ILE A 111 -11.36 12.54 13.29
C ILE A 111 -12.44 12.80 14.34
N GLU A 112 -13.59 12.12 14.25
CA GLU A 112 -14.72 12.28 15.17
C GLU A 112 -14.33 11.94 16.61
N ASP A 113 -13.73 10.77 16.79
CA ASP A 113 -13.34 10.27 18.10
C ASP A 113 -12.04 10.88 18.60
N GLN A 114 -11.34 11.68 17.79
CA GLN A 114 -10.01 12.21 18.09
C GLN A 114 -9.01 11.10 18.45
N ASN A 115 -8.94 10.08 17.59
CA ASN A 115 -8.00 8.97 17.67
C ASN A 115 -6.83 9.19 16.70
N LEU A 116 -5.67 8.59 17.01
CA LEU A 116 -4.52 8.63 16.11
C LEU A 116 -4.80 7.82 14.85
N MET A 117 -4.60 8.45 13.68
CA MET A 117 -4.63 7.75 12.40
C MET A 117 -3.33 6.95 12.20
N PRO A 118 -3.40 5.66 11.84
CA PRO A 118 -2.22 4.88 11.49
C PRO A 118 -1.47 5.50 10.30
N SER A 119 -0.13 5.54 10.38
CA SER A 119 0.75 6.08 9.32
C SER A 119 1.34 5.00 8.41
N ARG A 120 1.04 3.73 8.68
CA ARG A 120 1.42 2.58 7.87
C ARG A 120 0.21 1.72 7.59
N ILE A 121 -0.05 1.41 6.33
CA ILE A 121 -1.25 0.69 5.89
C ILE A 121 -0.86 -0.53 5.05
N ILE A 122 -1.37 -1.70 5.39
CA ILE A 122 -1.19 -2.91 4.58
C ILE A 122 -2.47 -3.17 3.77
N ARG A 123 -2.34 -3.19 2.45
CA ARG A 123 -3.42 -3.56 1.52
C ARG A 123 -3.37 -5.05 1.25
N VAL A 124 -4.39 -5.78 1.69
CA VAL A 124 -4.42 -7.26 1.66
C VAL A 124 -5.21 -7.86 0.50
N ARG A 125 -5.69 -7.02 -0.44
CA ARG A 125 -6.33 -7.47 -1.69
C ARG A 125 -5.29 -7.55 -2.81
N LYS A 126 -5.43 -8.47 -3.76
CA LYS A 126 -4.43 -8.58 -4.83
C LYS A 126 -4.43 -7.31 -5.67
N MET A 127 -3.25 -6.75 -5.91
CA MET A 127 -3.07 -5.52 -6.71
C MET A 127 -3.77 -5.60 -8.07
N LYS A 128 -3.76 -6.78 -8.71
CA LYS A 128 -4.43 -7.00 -9.99
C LYS A 128 -5.95 -6.84 -9.92
N GLU A 129 -6.58 -7.29 -8.85
CA GLU A 129 -8.03 -7.14 -8.62
C GLU A 129 -8.39 -5.69 -8.27
N GLN A 130 -7.48 -4.96 -7.62
CA GLN A 130 -7.64 -3.54 -7.28
C GLN A 130 -7.42 -2.61 -8.46
N GLU A 131 -6.63 -3.05 -9.44
CA GLU A 131 -6.41 -2.29 -10.66
C GLU A 131 -7.75 -2.00 -11.35
N GLU A 132 -8.70 -2.93 -11.32
CA GLU A 132 -9.94 -2.86 -12.12
C GLU A 132 -11.00 -1.91 -11.57
N ASP A 133 -11.10 -1.74 -10.24
CA ASP A 133 -12.22 -1.01 -9.62
C ASP A 133 -11.87 0.39 -9.12
N GLY A 134 -10.63 0.84 -9.28
CA GLY A 134 -10.17 2.19 -8.94
C GLY A 134 -9.64 2.34 -7.51
N ASP A 135 -9.70 1.30 -6.69
CA ASP A 135 -9.20 1.32 -5.31
C ASP A 135 -7.72 1.68 -5.24
N LEU A 136 -6.92 1.17 -6.18
CA LEU A 136 -5.47 1.38 -6.19
C LEU A 136 -5.12 2.87 -6.35
N LEU A 137 -5.84 3.57 -7.23
CA LEU A 137 -5.67 5.01 -7.46
C LEU A 137 -6.14 5.81 -6.23
N ALA A 138 -7.31 5.46 -5.68
CA ALA A 138 -7.89 6.17 -4.55
C ALA A 138 -7.04 6.01 -3.27
N MET A 139 -6.58 4.79 -2.98
CA MET A 139 -5.68 4.55 -1.84
C MET A 139 -4.35 5.25 -2.03
N ALA A 140 -3.71 5.14 -3.19
CA ALA A 140 -2.44 5.84 -3.45
C ALA A 140 -2.55 7.35 -3.23
N ALA A 141 -3.63 7.97 -3.74
CA ALA A 141 -3.92 9.38 -3.52
C ALA A 141 -4.14 9.69 -2.04
N ALA A 142 -4.98 8.91 -1.35
CA ALA A 142 -5.28 9.10 0.06
C ALA A 142 -4.03 9.02 0.95
N MET A 143 -3.15 8.05 0.70
CA MET A 143 -1.89 7.90 1.44
C MET A 143 -1.00 9.12 1.27
N GLN A 144 -0.88 9.67 0.06
CA GLN A 144 -0.12 10.90 -0.17
C GLN A 144 -0.73 12.11 0.54
N ILE A 145 -2.07 12.20 0.57
CA ILE A 145 -2.78 13.28 1.23
C ILE A 145 -2.50 13.27 2.74
N ILE A 146 -2.56 12.10 3.39
CA ILE A 146 -2.32 12.01 4.85
C ILE A 146 -0.85 11.83 5.23
N GLY A 147 0.04 11.65 4.25
CA GLY A 147 1.47 11.39 4.48
C GLY A 147 1.76 10.01 5.07
N ALA A 148 0.93 9.02 4.75
CA ALA A 148 1.09 7.64 5.20
C ALA A 148 1.89 6.80 4.19
N THR A 149 2.54 5.75 4.70
CA THR A 149 3.17 4.71 3.91
C THR A 149 2.21 3.53 3.73
N TYR A 150 2.34 2.83 2.60
CA TYR A 150 1.52 1.67 2.33
C TYR A 150 2.26 0.62 1.52
N VAL A 151 1.76 -0.60 1.57
CA VAL A 151 2.20 -1.72 0.75
C VAL A 151 1.00 -2.38 0.08
N GLU A 152 1.20 -2.89 -1.13
CA GLU A 152 0.21 -3.62 -1.90
C GLU A 152 0.52 -5.11 -1.91
N THR A 153 -0.52 -5.94 -1.80
CA THR A 153 -0.37 -7.39 -1.96
C THR A 153 -0.26 -7.74 -3.44
N LEU A 154 0.91 -8.21 -3.85
CA LEU A 154 1.11 -8.80 -5.18
C LEU A 154 0.58 -10.24 -5.22
N ASP A 155 0.17 -10.72 -6.40
CA ASP A 155 -0.17 -12.13 -6.57
C ASP A 155 1.11 -12.99 -6.62
N THR A 156 1.53 -13.49 -5.47
CA THR A 156 2.72 -14.33 -5.33
C THR A 156 2.40 -15.83 -5.34
N LYS A 157 1.13 -16.22 -5.49
CA LYS A 157 0.73 -17.64 -5.49
C LYS A 157 1.16 -18.37 -6.76
N GLY A 158 1.39 -17.60 -7.83
CA GLY A 158 1.73 -18.11 -9.16
C GLY A 158 0.66 -19.02 -9.76
N THR A 159 -0.60 -18.76 -9.41
CA THR A 159 -1.77 -19.45 -9.98
C THR A 159 -2.12 -18.97 -11.39
N ALA A 160 -1.52 -17.88 -11.86
CA ALA A 160 -1.72 -17.38 -13.21
C ALA A 160 -1.15 -18.37 -14.24
N PRO A 161 -1.80 -18.55 -15.40
CA PRO A 161 -1.31 -19.44 -16.44
C PRO A 161 -0.01 -18.89 -17.06
N GLY A 162 0.97 -19.77 -17.24
CA GLY A 162 2.19 -19.54 -17.99
C GLY A 162 1.99 -19.72 -19.49
N PRO A 163 3.06 -19.61 -20.29
CA PRO A 163 3.02 -19.76 -21.75
C PRO A 163 2.47 -21.12 -22.22
N ASP A 164 2.55 -22.15 -21.36
CA ASP A 164 2.06 -23.51 -21.58
C ASP A 164 0.62 -23.73 -21.06
N GLY A 165 -0.02 -22.70 -20.51
CA GLY A 165 -1.35 -22.77 -19.92
C GLY A 165 -1.40 -23.39 -18.52
N LEU A 166 -0.28 -23.87 -17.97
CA LEU A 166 -0.17 -24.36 -16.60
C LEU A 166 0.15 -23.21 -15.64
N PRO A 167 -0.14 -23.32 -14.32
CA PRO A 167 0.25 -22.29 -13.37
C PRO A 167 1.75 -22.02 -13.41
N ILE A 168 2.15 -20.74 -13.39
CA ILE A 168 3.57 -20.34 -13.34
C ILE A 168 4.30 -20.84 -12.09
N ASN A 169 3.57 -21.12 -11.01
CA ASN A 169 4.12 -21.81 -9.85
C ASN A 169 4.32 -23.29 -10.20
N VAL A 170 5.58 -23.68 -10.31
CA VAL A 170 5.98 -25.05 -10.64
C VAL A 170 5.34 -26.11 -9.73
N HIS A 171 5.02 -25.76 -8.48
CA HIS A 171 4.37 -26.66 -7.52
C HIS A 171 2.85 -26.85 -7.74
N LEU A 172 2.23 -26.05 -8.60
CA LEU A 172 0.79 -26.09 -8.88
C LEU A 172 0.44 -26.78 -10.22
N GLY A 173 1.43 -27.35 -10.92
CA GLY A 173 1.28 -27.98 -12.24
C GLY A 173 0.65 -29.37 -12.28
N GLY A 174 0.37 -30.02 -11.14
CA GLY A 174 -0.26 -31.34 -11.09
C GLY A 174 0.24 -32.23 -9.94
N PRO A 175 -0.29 -33.46 -9.80
CA PRO A 175 0.15 -34.43 -8.80
C PRO A 175 1.66 -34.71 -8.84
N GLU A 176 2.28 -34.64 -10.02
CA GLU A 176 3.72 -34.87 -10.19
C GLU A 176 4.56 -33.79 -9.51
N THR A 177 4.05 -32.56 -9.38
CA THR A 177 4.80 -31.41 -8.83
C THR A 177 4.38 -31.02 -7.41
N ILE A 178 3.24 -31.52 -6.93
CA ILE A 178 2.71 -31.29 -5.58
C ILE A 178 3.53 -31.99 -4.48
N THR A 179 4.24 -33.07 -4.82
CA THR A 179 5.02 -33.86 -3.86
C THR A 179 6.15 -33.06 -3.20
N GLY A 180 6.71 -32.06 -3.90
CA GLY A 180 7.69 -31.13 -3.33
C GLY A 180 7.10 -30.11 -2.34
N TYR A 181 5.80 -29.81 -2.43
CA TYR A 181 5.14 -28.80 -1.59
C TYR A 181 4.91 -29.27 -0.15
N PHE A 182 4.67 -30.57 0.04
CA PHE A 182 4.45 -31.17 1.37
C PHE A 182 5.74 -31.76 1.99
N GLY A 183 6.85 -31.77 1.26
CA GLY A 183 8.14 -32.31 1.73
C GLY A 183 9.07 -31.25 2.36
N GLY A 184 8.75 -29.96 2.24
CA GLY A 184 9.52 -28.90 2.86
C GLY A 184 9.18 -28.75 4.34
N MET A 185 10.13 -29.06 5.24
CA MET A 185 10.06 -28.54 6.61
C MET A 185 10.22 -27.03 6.52
N GLY A 186 9.18 -26.29 6.93
CA GLY A 186 9.20 -24.84 7.07
C GLY A 186 10.15 -24.34 8.14
#